data_AF-A0A9K3IXN6-F1
#
_entry.id   AF-A0A9K3IXN6-F1
#
_cell.length_a   1.000
_cell.length_b   1.000
_cell.length_c   1.000
_cell.angle_alpha   90.00
_cell.angle_beta   90.00
_cell.angle_gamma   90.00
#
_symmetry.space_group_name_H-M   'P 1'
#
loop_
_entity.id
_entity.type
_entity.pdbx_description
1 polymer ?
#
loop_
_entity_poly.entity_id
_entity_poly.type
_entity_poly.pdbx_seq_one_letter_code
_entity_poly.pdbx_strand_id
1 'polypeptide(L)'
;MKSRNSERFHTAEIIMINLFRRKLPIRSFIVNPFQYVSHESKGVIFPASDPLKPYEEPQFRVLATKPYSTSKFPEYEMPTVTWGVVHGRKEKLVSRVIICDYLKSIGIIPDELEEVELPSTVDVMRERVEFLQKIGLTIDDINEYPLMLGCSVRKNIIPVLGYLEKVGIQRSKMGEFVKKYPQVLHASVVVELVPVVRFLRGLDVEKQDIGYVLMKYPDLLGFKLEGTMSTSVAYLVSIGVNPRDIGPMVTQYPYFLGMRVGTMIKPLVEYLVSLGLPKEVLARMFEKRAYLIGYDLEEMVKPNVDCLVSFGVRKEVLASVIAQYPQMLGLPLKAKLSTQQYIFNLKLKIDPEGFARVIERMPQVISLGQNVIMKPVDFLLGRGISVEDVAKMIVKCPQLLALQVGLMKNSFYFFKSEMGRPLKELVEFPEYFTYGLESRIKPRYQRLQHKGIRCSLSWFLNCSDQRFEERLYADYIETEIQGPSFVMGGKLDLPGNQMVSDDEDESDDEILYRRTVSL
;
A
#
# COMPACT_ATOMS: atom_id res chain seq x y z
N MET A 1 -22.36 34.97 40.47
CA MET A 1 -21.68 35.46 39.24
C MET A 1 -20.24 34.92 39.19
N LYS A 2 -20.06 33.65 38.83
CA LYS A 2 -18.76 33.02 38.52
C LYS A 2 -19.04 31.83 37.60
N SER A 3 -19.35 32.07 36.31
CA SER A 3 -19.45 31.00 35.30
C SER A 3 -19.49 31.52 33.85
N ARG A 4 -18.72 32.56 33.49
CA ARG A 4 -18.65 33.04 32.08
C ARG A 4 -17.26 33.34 31.52
N ASN A 5 -16.19 33.13 32.29
CA ASN A 5 -14.82 33.43 31.84
C ASN A 5 -13.95 32.22 31.49
N SER A 6 -14.40 30.96 31.68
CA SER A 6 -13.61 29.79 31.26
C SER A 6 -13.94 29.29 29.84
N GLU A 7 -15.09 29.65 29.27
CA GLU A 7 -15.46 29.25 27.91
C GLU A 7 -14.80 30.11 26.82
N ARG A 8 -14.51 31.39 27.10
CA ARG A 8 -13.91 32.29 26.09
C ARG A 8 -12.42 32.03 25.82
N PHE A 9 -11.66 31.50 26.78
CA PHE A 9 -10.25 31.16 26.57
C PHE A 9 -10.06 29.83 25.82
N HIS A 10 -10.93 28.83 26.07
CA HIS A 10 -10.90 27.58 25.33
C HIS A 10 -11.33 27.74 23.87
N THR A 11 -12.25 28.66 23.58
CA THR A 11 -12.70 28.92 22.21
C THR A 11 -11.62 29.62 21.37
N ALA A 12 -10.77 30.45 21.97
CA ALA A 12 -9.68 31.16 21.26
C ALA A 12 -8.50 30.24 20.90
N GLU A 13 -8.11 29.30 21.77
CA GLU A 13 -7.09 28.28 21.47
C GLU A 13 -7.57 27.31 20.37
N ILE A 14 -8.85 26.95 20.36
CA ILE A 14 -9.45 26.09 19.32
C ILE A 14 -9.57 26.82 17.97
N ILE A 15 -9.74 28.15 17.96
CA ILE A 15 -9.77 28.95 16.73
C ILE A 15 -8.36 29.10 16.13
N MET A 16 -7.32 29.28 16.96
CA MET A 16 -5.92 29.35 16.49
C MET A 16 -5.44 28.02 15.89
N ILE A 17 -5.79 26.88 16.50
CA ILE A 17 -5.50 25.55 15.94
C ILE A 17 -6.19 25.33 14.58
N ASN A 18 -7.40 25.90 14.38
CA ASN A 18 -8.11 25.84 13.10
C ASN A 18 -7.55 26.81 12.03
N LEU A 19 -6.89 27.90 12.43
CA LEU A 19 -6.24 28.85 11.51
C LEU A 19 -4.96 28.28 10.91
N PHE A 20 -4.15 27.57 11.70
CA PHE A 20 -2.97 26.84 11.19
C PHE A 20 -3.35 25.70 10.21
N ARG A 21 -4.58 25.17 10.28
CA ARG A 21 -5.11 24.17 9.33
C ARG A 21 -5.61 24.74 8.00
N ARG A 22 -5.84 26.05 7.89
CA ARG A 22 -6.46 26.69 6.71
C ARG A 22 -5.48 27.38 5.76
N LYS A 23 -4.20 27.51 6.11
CA LYS A 23 -3.19 28.22 5.30
C LYS A 23 -1.96 27.37 4.94
N LEU A 24 -2.15 26.07 4.72
CA LEU A 24 -1.13 25.27 4.04
C LEU A 24 -1.69 24.84 2.68
N PRO A 25 -1.11 25.26 1.55
CA PRO A 25 -1.43 24.61 0.29
C PRO A 25 -1.07 23.14 0.46
N ILE A 26 -2.00 22.26 0.10
CA ILE A 26 -1.74 20.83 -0.02
C ILE A 26 -0.70 20.70 -1.14
N ARG A 27 0.59 20.80 -0.81
CA ARG A 27 1.64 20.22 -1.64
C ARG A 27 1.53 18.72 -1.44
N SER A 28 0.89 18.09 -2.40
CA SER A 28 0.91 16.65 -2.61
C SER A 28 2.37 16.20 -2.70
N PHE A 29 2.91 15.69 -1.60
CA PHE A 29 4.09 14.84 -1.65
C PHE A 29 3.65 13.43 -2.07
N ILE A 30 3.38 13.27 -3.37
CA ILE A 30 3.56 11.97 -4.01
C ILE A 30 5.07 11.87 -4.23
N VAL A 31 5.78 11.30 -3.26
CA VAL A 31 7.18 10.91 -3.46
C VAL A 31 7.14 9.63 -4.30
N ASN A 32 7.32 9.81 -5.60
CA ASN A 32 7.58 8.73 -6.54
C ASN A 32 9.03 8.24 -6.30
N PRO A 33 9.31 6.97 -5.93
CA PRO A 33 10.66 6.56 -5.55
C PRO A 33 11.67 6.42 -6.71
N PHE A 34 11.38 6.90 -7.92
CA PHE A 34 12.27 6.76 -9.06
C PHE A 34 12.38 8.04 -9.90
N GLN A 35 13.64 8.44 -10.11
CA GLN A 35 14.21 9.36 -11.12
C GLN A 35 14.36 10.86 -10.82
N TYR A 36 15.63 11.26 -10.72
CA TYR A 36 16.21 12.58 -10.98
C TYR A 36 16.25 12.85 -12.49
N VAL A 37 15.70 13.99 -12.97
CA VAL A 37 16.28 14.84 -14.03
C VAL A 37 15.79 16.29 -13.82
N SER A 38 16.74 17.21 -13.91
CA SER A 38 16.65 18.67 -13.83
C SER A 38 15.88 19.32 -14.99
N HIS A 39 15.13 20.40 -14.74
CA HIS A 39 14.98 21.49 -15.73
C HIS A 39 14.63 22.85 -15.11
N GLU A 40 15.11 23.86 -15.81
CA GLU A 40 15.28 25.27 -15.45
C GLU A 40 14.00 26.11 -15.45
N SER A 41 14.06 27.16 -14.65
CA SER A 41 13.11 28.25 -14.46
C SER A 41 13.02 29.22 -15.65
N LYS A 42 11.78 29.59 -16.01
CA LYS A 42 11.48 30.86 -16.73
C LYS A 42 10.35 31.60 -16.02
N GLY A 43 10.61 32.85 -15.67
CA GLY A 43 9.70 33.75 -14.97
C GLY A 43 8.57 34.30 -15.84
N VAL A 44 7.51 34.74 -15.16
CA VAL A 44 6.41 35.49 -15.78
C VAL A 44 6.14 36.74 -14.94
N ILE A 45 6.02 37.85 -15.67
CA ILE A 45 5.89 39.25 -15.27
C ILE A 45 4.40 39.58 -15.09
N PHE A 46 4.03 40.34 -14.07
CA PHE A 46 2.69 40.94 -13.92
C PHE A 46 2.68 42.39 -14.44
N PRO A 47 1.64 42.85 -15.15
CA PRO A 47 1.49 44.26 -15.49
C PRO A 47 0.60 45.02 -14.50
N ALA A 48 0.83 46.33 -14.52
CA ALA A 48 0.48 47.35 -13.55
C ALA A 48 -0.97 47.89 -13.62
N SER A 49 -1.34 48.54 -12.51
CA SER A 49 -2.54 49.31 -12.20
C SER A 49 -2.53 50.74 -12.78
N ASP A 50 -3.73 51.31 -13.02
CA ASP A 50 -4.10 52.74 -12.88
C ASP A 50 -5.58 52.98 -13.34
N PRO A 51 -6.26 54.13 -13.08
CA PRO A 51 -6.49 54.82 -11.80
C PRO A 51 -7.97 55.30 -11.60
N LEU A 52 -8.22 55.93 -10.45
CA LEU A 52 -9.47 56.48 -9.85
C LEU A 52 -10.28 57.53 -10.67
N LYS A 53 -11.61 57.62 -10.40
CA LYS A 53 -12.45 58.85 -10.37
C LYS A 53 -13.88 58.60 -9.80
N PRO A 54 -14.68 59.62 -9.40
CA PRO A 54 -14.90 60.03 -8.01
C PRO A 54 -16.35 59.95 -7.47
N TYR A 55 -16.48 60.26 -6.17
CA TYR A 55 -17.67 60.32 -5.29
C TYR A 55 -18.82 61.25 -5.75
N GLU A 56 -20.07 60.81 -5.52
CA GLU A 56 -21.28 61.65 -5.48
C GLU A 56 -22.12 61.34 -4.21
N GLU A 57 -22.42 62.36 -3.40
CA GLU A 57 -23.34 62.34 -2.26
C GLU A 57 -24.76 62.75 -2.70
N PRO A 58 -25.82 62.28 -2.00
CA PRO A 58 -27.02 63.08 -1.85
C PRO A 58 -27.56 63.20 -0.41
N GLN A 59 -27.56 64.44 0.08
CA GLN A 59 -28.65 65.23 0.68
C GLN A 59 -29.54 64.60 1.78
N PHE A 60 -29.39 65.09 3.02
CA PHE A 60 -30.38 64.98 4.10
C PHE A 60 -31.20 66.28 4.27
N ARG A 61 -32.53 66.12 4.39
CA ARG A 61 -33.52 67.18 4.67
C ARG A 61 -33.40 67.73 6.09
N VAL A 62 -33.46 69.06 6.21
CA VAL A 62 -33.51 69.83 7.46
C VAL A 62 -34.97 69.98 7.92
N LEU A 63 -35.26 69.68 9.19
CA LEU A 63 -36.48 70.12 9.88
C LEU A 63 -36.15 70.75 11.24
N ALA A 64 -36.46 72.05 11.31
CA ALA A 64 -36.87 72.92 12.41
C ALA A 64 -36.26 72.77 13.83
N THR A 65 -35.69 73.90 14.27
CA THR A 65 -35.18 74.26 15.60
C THR A 65 -36.30 74.65 16.59
N LYS A 66 -36.12 74.32 17.88
CA LYS A 66 -36.67 75.05 19.05
C LYS A 66 -35.69 74.99 20.24
N PRO A 67 -35.73 75.95 21.18
CA PRO A 67 -34.53 76.44 21.88
C PRO A 67 -34.24 75.79 23.25
N TYR A 68 -32.97 75.92 23.63
CA TYR A 68 -32.23 75.62 24.87
C TYR A 68 -33.01 75.33 26.17
N SER A 69 -32.60 74.23 26.82
CA SER A 69 -32.49 74.12 28.28
C SER A 69 -31.11 73.57 28.63
N THR A 70 -30.38 74.28 29.47
CA THR A 70 -29.02 74.00 29.92
C THR A 70 -29.02 72.88 30.97
N SER A 71 -28.70 71.66 30.55
CA SER A 71 -28.29 70.57 31.45
C SER A 71 -26.86 70.16 31.12
N LYS A 72 -25.99 70.20 32.14
CA LYS A 72 -24.56 69.84 32.10
C LYS A 72 -24.33 68.57 31.26
N PHE A 73 -23.39 68.63 30.31
CA PHE A 73 -22.87 67.44 29.65
C PHE A 73 -22.28 66.50 30.71
N PRO A 74 -22.60 65.19 30.71
CA PRO A 74 -21.83 64.24 31.50
C PRO A 74 -20.39 64.24 30.96
N GLU A 75 -19.44 64.40 31.87
CA GLU A 75 -18.02 64.31 31.60
C GLU A 75 -17.76 62.93 30.96
N TYR A 76 -17.31 62.92 29.70
CA TYR A 76 -16.89 61.70 29.04
C TYR A 76 -15.57 61.26 29.68
N GLU A 77 -15.64 60.39 30.67
CA GLU A 77 -14.47 59.65 31.13
C GLU A 77 -14.03 58.74 29.99
N MET A 78 -12.85 59.02 29.43
CA MET A 78 -12.15 58.04 28.61
C MET A 78 -12.05 56.74 29.40
N PRO A 79 -12.51 55.58 28.89
CA PRO A 79 -12.29 54.32 29.58
C PRO A 79 -10.78 54.19 29.77
N THR A 80 -10.35 54.16 31.03
CA THR A 80 -8.94 54.12 31.39
C THR A 80 -8.36 52.85 30.78
N VAL A 81 -7.56 52.99 29.72
CA VAL A 81 -6.75 51.89 29.21
C VAL A 81 -5.83 51.52 30.36
N THR A 82 -6.11 50.40 31.02
CA THR A 82 -5.34 49.91 32.16
C THR A 82 -3.86 49.90 31.77
N TRP A 83 -3.07 50.80 32.35
CA TRP A 83 -1.64 50.96 32.04
C TRP A 83 -0.88 49.63 32.12
N GLY A 84 -1.31 48.69 32.96
CA GLY A 84 -0.74 47.32 33.03
C GLY A 84 -0.87 46.49 31.74
N VAL A 85 -1.92 46.68 30.93
CA VAL A 85 -2.09 45.97 29.65
C VAL A 85 -1.18 46.54 28.56
N VAL A 86 -0.88 47.84 28.61
CA VAL A 86 0.04 48.50 27.68
C VAL A 86 1.50 48.19 28.02
N HIS A 87 1.84 48.16 29.31
CA HIS A 87 3.18 47.74 29.77
C HIS A 87 3.46 46.29 29.41
N GLY A 88 2.51 45.37 29.66
CA GLY A 88 2.66 43.96 29.31
C GLY A 88 2.77 43.69 27.80
N ARG A 89 2.24 44.56 26.92
CA ARG A 89 2.44 44.45 25.46
C ARG A 89 3.85 44.88 25.03
N LYS A 90 4.39 45.95 25.63
CA LYS A 90 5.76 46.41 25.35
C LYS A 90 6.79 45.40 25.83
N GLU A 91 6.62 44.87 27.05
CA GLU A 91 7.51 43.84 27.61
C GLU A 91 7.51 42.56 26.75
N LYS A 92 6.34 42.11 26.28
CA LYS A 92 6.23 40.96 25.37
C LYS A 92 6.95 41.17 24.04
N LEU A 93 6.89 42.37 23.46
CA LEU A 93 7.61 42.70 22.24
C LEU A 93 9.13 42.68 22.47
N VAL A 94 9.60 43.23 23.58
CA VAL A 94 11.03 43.22 23.94
C VAL A 94 11.52 41.78 24.16
N SER A 95 10.83 40.97 24.97
CA SER A 95 11.17 39.56 25.18
C SER A 95 11.21 38.78 23.86
N ARG A 96 10.27 39.04 22.96
CA ARG A 96 10.22 38.40 21.64
C ARG A 96 11.46 38.71 20.80
N VAL A 97 11.87 39.98 20.72
CA VAL A 97 13.07 40.38 19.97
C VAL A 97 14.31 39.66 20.53
N ILE A 98 14.49 39.67 21.86
CA ILE A 98 15.63 39.02 22.51
C ILE A 98 15.65 37.50 22.22
N ILE A 99 14.48 36.84 22.23
CA ILE A 99 14.37 35.43 21.90
C ILE A 99 14.71 35.17 20.43
N CYS A 100 14.21 36.00 19.50
CA CYS A 100 14.55 35.88 18.09
C CYS A 100 16.05 36.05 17.83
N ASP A 101 16.70 37.00 18.51
CA ASP A 101 18.15 37.20 18.39
C ASP A 101 18.94 36.00 18.94
N TYR A 102 18.50 35.44 20.07
CA TYR A 102 19.05 34.18 20.58
C TYR A 102 18.90 33.05 19.57
N LEU A 103 17.71 32.83 19.02
CA LEU A 103 17.45 31.78 18.02
C LEU A 103 18.36 31.96 16.80
N LYS A 104 18.52 33.18 16.28
CA LYS A 104 19.44 33.48 15.17
C LYS A 104 20.89 33.17 15.53
N SER A 105 21.33 33.46 16.77
CA SER A 105 22.70 33.20 17.24
C SER A 105 23.08 31.71 17.23
N ILE A 106 22.09 30.82 17.35
CA ILE A 106 22.27 29.36 17.33
C ILE A 106 21.90 28.74 15.97
N GLY A 107 21.61 29.57 14.96
CA GLY A 107 21.30 29.14 13.60
C GLY A 107 19.84 28.80 13.33
N ILE A 108 18.91 29.15 14.22
CA ILE A 108 17.46 28.97 14.00
C ILE A 108 16.86 30.21 13.33
N ILE A 109 16.05 30.01 12.29
CA ILE A 109 15.38 31.07 11.52
C ILE A 109 13.98 31.33 12.13
N PRO A 110 13.74 32.51 12.74
CA PRO A 110 12.52 32.76 13.50
C PRO A 110 11.37 33.38 12.68
N ASP A 111 11.53 33.53 11.36
CA ASP A 111 10.59 34.28 10.51
C ASP A 111 9.17 33.70 10.54
N GLU A 112 9.03 32.37 10.60
CA GLU A 112 7.72 31.70 10.70
C GLU A 112 7.08 31.79 12.11
N LEU A 113 7.80 32.30 13.11
CA LEU A 113 7.31 32.38 14.48
C LEU A 113 6.50 33.64 14.77
N GLU A 114 6.31 34.54 13.80
CA GLU A 114 5.65 35.85 13.95
C GLU A 114 4.30 35.79 14.68
N GLU A 115 3.45 34.84 14.29
CA GLU A 115 2.10 34.66 14.85
C GLU A 115 2.07 33.69 16.04
N VAL A 116 3.22 33.11 16.42
CA VAL A 116 3.32 32.13 17.51
C VAL A 116 3.60 32.83 18.84
N GLU A 117 2.88 32.43 19.89
CA GLU A 117 3.18 32.86 21.26
C GLU A 117 4.48 32.21 21.76
N LEU A 118 5.52 33.03 21.87
CA LEU A 118 6.82 32.61 22.41
C LEU A 118 6.84 32.70 23.94
N PRO A 119 7.72 31.94 24.62
CA PRO A 119 7.91 32.05 26.05
C PRO A 119 8.37 33.46 26.46
N SER A 120 8.25 33.79 27.75
CA SER A 120 8.59 35.12 28.26
C SER A 120 10.10 35.38 28.44
N THR A 121 10.92 34.33 28.49
CA THR A 121 12.37 34.41 28.74
C THR A 121 13.16 33.54 27.77
N VAL A 122 14.41 33.92 27.53
CA VAL A 122 15.37 33.18 26.70
C VAL A 122 15.68 31.81 27.30
N ASP A 123 15.77 31.69 28.62
CA ASP A 123 16.09 30.42 29.28
C ASP A 123 15.04 29.34 29.01
N VAL A 124 13.76 29.71 28.96
CA VAL A 124 12.69 28.78 28.61
C VAL A 124 12.75 28.39 27.13
N MET A 125 13.17 29.31 26.25
CA MET A 125 13.40 28.96 24.84
C MET A 125 14.61 28.02 24.69
N ARG A 126 15.69 28.29 25.42
CA ARG A 126 16.87 27.44 25.47
C ARG A 126 16.50 26.03 25.93
N GLU A 127 15.72 25.90 27.01
CA GLU A 127 15.20 24.60 27.48
C GLU A 127 14.42 23.86 26.40
N ARG A 128 13.59 24.56 25.61
CA ARG A 128 12.85 23.95 24.48
C ARG A 128 13.80 23.41 23.41
N VAL A 129 14.78 24.20 22.99
CA VAL A 129 15.75 23.79 21.97
C VAL A 129 16.60 22.62 22.46
N GLU A 130 17.14 22.70 23.68
CA GLU A 130 17.96 21.64 24.28
C GLU A 130 17.16 20.34 24.43
N PHE A 131 15.88 20.42 24.79
CA PHE A 131 15.02 19.25 24.86
C PHE A 131 14.82 18.59 23.48
N LEU A 132 14.56 19.38 22.44
CA LEU A 132 14.40 18.89 21.07
C LEU A 132 15.71 18.25 20.57
N GLN A 133 16.86 18.85 20.88
CA GLN A 133 18.16 18.24 20.57
C GLN A 133 18.38 16.93 21.32
N LYS A 134 18.00 16.86 22.60
CA LYS A 134 18.12 15.65 23.42
C LYS A 134 17.30 14.47 22.91
N ILE A 135 16.14 14.72 22.29
CA ILE A 135 15.33 13.67 21.67
C ILE A 135 15.81 13.29 20.26
N GLY A 136 16.82 14.00 19.73
CA GLY A 136 17.52 13.66 18.50
C GLY A 136 17.26 14.58 17.31
N LEU A 137 16.65 15.76 17.48
CA LEU A 137 16.48 16.72 16.39
C LEU A 137 17.71 17.63 16.27
N THR A 138 18.14 17.88 15.04
CA THR A 138 19.17 18.87 14.72
C THR A 138 18.58 20.27 14.60
N ILE A 139 19.44 21.30 14.53
CA ILE A 139 18.99 22.67 14.25
C ILE A 139 18.33 22.75 12.86
N ASP A 140 18.84 22.00 11.88
CA ASP A 140 18.25 21.94 10.55
C ASP A 140 16.83 21.36 10.58
N ASP A 141 16.60 20.28 11.35
CA ASP A 141 15.26 19.71 11.53
C ASP A 141 14.29 20.69 12.21
N ILE A 142 14.79 21.53 13.12
CA ILE A 142 13.99 22.58 13.76
C ILE A 142 13.68 23.69 12.74
N ASN A 143 14.62 24.04 11.87
CA ASN A 143 14.41 25.01 10.80
C ASN A 143 13.42 24.53 9.73
N GLU A 144 13.31 23.21 9.50
CA GLU A 144 12.28 22.63 8.61
C GLU A 144 10.86 22.81 9.18
N TYR A 145 10.70 22.94 10.50
CA TYR A 145 9.42 23.24 11.13
C TYR A 145 9.58 24.06 12.43
N PRO A 146 9.85 25.38 12.34
CA PRO A 146 10.16 26.21 13.51
C PRO A 146 8.99 26.28 14.51
N LEU A 147 7.75 26.13 14.03
CA LEU A 147 6.52 26.21 14.83
C LEU A 147 6.52 25.27 16.04
N MET A 148 7.28 24.16 16.01
CA MET A 148 7.41 23.26 17.16
C MET A 148 7.98 23.96 18.40
N LEU A 149 8.77 25.03 18.22
CA LEU A 149 9.30 25.85 19.30
C LEU A 149 8.21 26.63 20.05
N GLY A 150 7.01 26.74 19.48
CA GLY A 150 5.83 27.25 20.16
C GLY A 150 5.32 26.32 21.27
N CYS A 151 5.60 25.02 21.18
CA CYS A 151 5.12 24.02 22.13
C CYS A 151 5.81 24.13 23.50
N SER A 152 5.02 24.03 24.57
CA SER A 152 5.57 23.92 25.92
C SER A 152 6.14 22.51 26.14
N VAL A 153 7.40 22.42 26.64
CA VAL A 153 8.02 21.14 27.00
C VAL A 153 7.13 20.34 27.95
N ARG A 154 6.64 20.97 29.02
CA ARG A 154 5.87 20.28 30.08
C ARG A 154 4.41 20.05 29.73
N LYS A 155 3.77 21.00 29.05
CA LYS A 155 2.31 20.91 28.76
C LYS A 155 1.97 20.21 27.46
N ASN A 156 2.88 20.21 26.48
CA ASN A 156 2.63 19.66 25.14
C ASN A 156 3.58 18.51 24.84
N ILE A 157 4.89 18.78 24.78
CA ILE A 157 5.88 17.82 24.26
C ILE A 157 5.94 16.56 25.12
N ILE A 158 6.20 16.67 26.43
CA ILE A 158 6.31 15.50 27.33
C ILE A 158 5.05 14.62 27.31
N PRO A 159 3.82 15.15 27.45
CA PRO A 159 2.60 14.35 27.34
C PRO A 159 2.46 13.62 26.01
N VAL A 160 2.74 14.29 24.88
CA VAL A 160 2.67 13.68 23.54
C VAL A 160 3.69 12.55 23.42
N LEU A 161 4.97 12.80 23.73
CA LEU A 161 6.01 11.79 23.61
C LEU A 161 5.78 10.60 24.56
N GLY A 162 5.32 10.86 25.79
CA GLY A 162 4.98 9.81 26.75
C GLY A 162 3.80 8.95 26.29
N TYR A 163 2.83 9.53 25.60
CA TYR A 163 1.74 8.77 24.98
C TYR A 163 2.22 7.94 23.79
N LEU A 164 3.03 8.51 22.89
CA LEU A 164 3.62 7.81 21.76
C LEU A 164 4.49 6.62 22.21
N GLU A 165 5.25 6.79 23.30
CA GLU A 165 5.99 5.71 23.94
C GLU A 165 5.05 4.58 24.42
N LYS A 166 3.96 4.93 25.10
CA LYS A 166 2.94 3.97 25.56
C LYS A 166 2.27 3.21 24.41
N VAL A 167 2.14 3.84 23.24
CA VAL A 167 1.57 3.23 22.02
C VAL A 167 2.54 2.26 21.35
N GLY A 168 3.84 2.32 21.69
CA GLY A 168 4.86 1.38 21.23
C GLY A 168 5.98 2.00 20.41
N ILE A 169 6.05 3.34 20.29
CA ILE A 169 7.18 4.02 19.64
C ILE A 169 8.36 4.06 20.61
N GLN A 170 9.46 3.43 20.24
CA GLN A 170 10.65 3.37 21.08
C GLN A 170 11.26 4.76 21.30
N ARG A 171 11.77 5.03 22.51
CA ARG A 171 12.43 6.32 22.84
C ARG A 171 13.56 6.67 21.87
N SER A 172 14.33 5.69 21.43
CA SER A 172 15.41 5.84 20.45
C SER A 172 14.94 6.30 19.06
N LYS A 173 13.65 6.09 18.75
CA LYS A 173 13.02 6.45 17.48
C LYS A 173 12.15 7.71 17.56
N MET A 174 12.07 8.32 18.74
CA MET A 174 11.19 9.47 18.98
C MET A 174 11.60 10.69 18.15
N GLY A 175 12.90 11.01 18.08
CA GLY A 175 13.40 12.09 17.22
C GLY A 175 13.10 11.85 15.75
N GLU A 176 13.28 10.63 15.25
CA GLU A 176 12.94 10.25 13.87
C GLU A 176 11.45 10.44 13.58
N PHE A 177 10.58 10.07 14.54
CA PHE A 177 9.14 10.25 14.42
C PHE A 177 8.75 11.73 14.36
N VAL A 178 9.26 12.53 15.31
CA VAL A 178 8.96 13.98 15.38
C VAL A 178 9.52 14.70 14.15
N LYS A 179 10.70 14.32 13.66
CA LYS A 179 11.24 14.85 12.41
C LYS A 179 10.29 14.61 11.22
N LYS A 180 9.72 13.41 11.09
CA LYS A 180 8.79 13.09 9.99
C LYS A 180 7.43 13.78 10.13
N TYR A 181 6.97 14.06 11.35
CA TYR A 181 5.64 14.61 11.62
C TYR A 181 5.64 15.55 12.83
N PRO A 182 6.29 16.72 12.73
CA PRO A 182 6.55 17.61 13.86
C PRO A 182 5.29 18.26 14.44
N GLN A 183 4.25 18.41 13.61
CA GLN A 183 2.94 18.90 14.04
C GLN A 183 2.29 18.04 15.14
N VAL A 184 2.75 16.80 15.36
CA VAL A 184 2.28 15.96 16.48
C VAL A 184 2.48 16.64 17.84
N LEU A 185 3.49 17.49 17.98
CA LEU A 185 3.79 18.18 19.24
C LEU A 185 2.71 19.19 19.63
N HIS A 186 1.95 19.69 18.65
CA HIS A 186 0.81 20.57 18.88
C HIS A 186 -0.47 19.79 19.22
N ALA A 187 -0.49 18.47 19.02
CA ALA A 187 -1.70 17.68 19.13
C ALA A 187 -2.11 17.45 20.59
N SER A 188 -3.42 17.44 20.82
CA SER A 188 -3.97 16.99 22.09
C SER A 188 -3.97 15.46 22.16
N VAL A 189 -3.29 14.90 23.18
CA VAL A 189 -3.27 13.45 23.42
C VAL A 189 -4.68 12.87 23.51
N VAL A 190 -5.57 13.52 24.27
CA VAL A 190 -6.91 12.99 24.57
C VAL A 190 -7.87 13.19 23.40
N VAL A 191 -7.79 14.33 22.72
CA VAL A 191 -8.78 14.72 21.70
C VAL A 191 -8.38 14.23 20.31
N GLU A 192 -7.08 14.10 20.02
CA GLU A 192 -6.60 13.81 18.67
C GLU A 192 -5.86 12.47 18.60
N LEU A 193 -4.88 12.22 19.46
CA LEU A 193 -4.06 11.01 19.35
C LEU A 193 -4.81 9.74 19.80
N VAL A 194 -5.47 9.79 20.96
CA VAL A 194 -6.21 8.63 21.52
C VAL A 194 -7.31 8.14 20.57
N PRO A 195 -8.14 8.99 19.96
CA PRO A 195 -9.15 8.54 19.01
C PRO A 195 -8.56 7.83 17.78
N VAL A 196 -7.45 8.31 17.23
CA VAL A 196 -6.77 7.64 16.10
C VAL A 196 -6.28 6.25 16.50
N VAL A 197 -5.63 6.13 17.65
CA VAL A 197 -5.18 4.82 18.16
C VAL A 197 -6.35 3.87 18.44
N ARG A 198 -7.46 4.37 18.98
CA ARG A 198 -8.69 3.57 19.17
C ARG A 198 -9.30 3.13 17.85
N PHE A 199 -9.30 4.00 16.84
CA PHE A 199 -9.79 3.68 15.51
C PHE A 199 -8.94 2.57 14.87
N LEU A 200 -7.61 2.68 14.89
CA LEU A 200 -6.72 1.61 14.41
C LEU A 200 -6.98 0.28 15.13
N ARG A 201 -7.23 0.33 16.44
CA ARG A 201 -7.63 -0.86 17.21
C ARG A 201 -9.00 -1.42 16.82
N GLY A 202 -9.94 -0.56 16.45
CA GLY A 202 -11.25 -0.96 15.92
C GLY A 202 -11.19 -1.54 14.51
N LEU A 203 -10.09 -1.34 13.78
CA LEU A 203 -9.80 -1.99 12.50
C LEU A 203 -9.06 -3.34 12.68
N ASP A 204 -9.01 -3.89 13.89
CA ASP A 204 -8.26 -5.11 14.23
C ASP A 204 -6.74 -5.02 14.05
N VAL A 205 -6.15 -3.81 14.12
CA VAL A 205 -4.69 -3.67 14.24
C VAL A 205 -4.23 -4.13 15.62
N GLU A 206 -3.24 -5.02 15.68
CA GLU A 206 -2.71 -5.51 16.94
C GLU A 206 -2.06 -4.39 17.76
N LYS A 207 -2.18 -4.46 19.09
CA LYS A 207 -1.72 -3.40 20.01
C LYS A 207 -0.22 -3.15 19.86
N GLN A 208 0.54 -4.23 19.65
CA GLN A 208 1.98 -4.20 19.46
C GLN A 208 2.39 -3.57 18.12
N ASP A 209 1.52 -3.63 17.11
CA ASP A 209 1.81 -3.14 15.76
C ASP A 209 1.44 -1.66 15.57
N ILE A 210 0.66 -1.05 16.47
CA ILE A 210 0.25 0.36 16.32
C ILE A 210 1.46 1.29 16.22
N GLY A 211 2.45 1.10 17.11
CA GLY A 211 3.68 1.89 17.07
C GLY A 211 4.42 1.76 15.74
N TYR A 212 4.46 0.55 15.18
CA TYR A 212 5.06 0.27 13.87
C TYR A 212 4.27 0.96 12.73
N VAL A 213 2.94 0.88 12.75
CA VAL A 213 2.05 1.53 11.77
C VAL A 213 2.25 3.05 11.79
N LEU A 214 2.26 3.66 12.98
CA LEU A 214 2.45 5.11 13.11
C LEU A 214 3.87 5.52 12.69
N MET A 215 4.90 4.75 13.00
CA MET A 215 6.27 5.02 12.52
C MET A 215 6.36 4.99 10.99
N LYS A 216 5.56 4.13 10.34
CA LYS A 216 5.52 3.99 8.88
C LYS A 216 4.72 5.10 8.21
N TYR A 217 3.61 5.52 8.81
CA TYR A 217 2.78 6.60 8.30
C TYR A 217 2.22 7.52 9.41
N PRO A 218 3.04 8.45 9.92
CA PRO A 218 2.66 9.34 11.02
C PRO A 218 1.46 10.25 10.72
N ASP A 219 1.27 10.62 9.45
CA ASP A 219 0.18 11.49 8.98
C ASP A 219 -1.22 10.96 9.32
N LEU A 220 -1.35 9.66 9.62
CA LEU A 220 -2.58 9.07 10.16
C LEU A 220 -3.12 9.86 11.36
N LEU A 221 -2.24 10.41 12.20
CA LEU A 221 -2.62 11.20 13.37
C LEU A 221 -3.29 12.53 13.00
N GLY A 222 -3.13 13.00 11.77
CA GLY A 222 -3.73 14.24 11.27
C GLY A 222 -5.02 14.03 10.47
N PHE A 223 -5.36 12.80 10.10
CA PHE A 223 -6.55 12.54 9.30
C PHE A 223 -7.84 12.55 10.12
N LYS A 224 -8.92 12.99 9.48
CA LYS A 224 -10.26 12.88 10.04
C LYS A 224 -10.69 11.41 10.06
N LEU A 225 -11.05 10.92 11.24
CA LEU A 225 -11.58 9.57 11.45
C LEU A 225 -12.88 9.37 10.64
N GLU A 226 -13.85 10.25 10.89
CA GLU A 226 -15.09 10.38 10.13
C GLU A 226 -14.81 11.20 8.87
N GLY A 227 -14.42 10.49 7.82
CA GLY A 227 -13.89 11.07 6.59
C GLY A 227 -12.99 10.07 5.87
N THR A 228 -11.81 10.52 5.44
CA THR A 228 -10.89 9.78 4.57
C THR A 228 -10.68 8.33 5.02
N MET A 229 -10.32 8.11 6.28
CA MET A 229 -9.99 6.77 6.78
C MET A 229 -11.21 5.84 6.76
N SER A 230 -12.36 6.30 7.30
CA SER A 230 -13.60 5.53 7.28
C SER A 230 -14.09 5.23 5.86
N THR A 231 -13.95 6.18 4.94
CA THR A 231 -14.39 5.99 3.54
C THR A 231 -13.54 4.96 2.81
N SER A 232 -12.22 4.94 3.03
CA SER A 232 -11.33 3.95 2.44
C SER A 232 -11.65 2.54 2.93
N VAL A 233 -11.85 2.37 4.24
CA VAL A 233 -12.24 1.08 4.82
C VAL A 233 -13.61 0.64 4.31
N ALA A 234 -14.61 1.51 4.35
CA ALA A 234 -15.97 1.19 3.89
C ALA A 234 -15.99 0.77 2.42
N TYR A 235 -15.21 1.44 1.57
CA TYR A 235 -15.10 1.08 0.17
C TYR A 235 -14.43 -0.29 -0.02
N LEU A 236 -13.33 -0.58 0.68
CA LEU A 236 -12.67 -1.89 0.60
C LEU A 236 -13.59 -3.03 1.06
N VAL A 237 -14.35 -2.82 2.14
CA VAL A 237 -15.37 -3.80 2.57
C VAL A 237 -16.46 -3.95 1.51
N SER A 238 -16.90 -2.86 0.86
CA SER A 238 -17.93 -2.90 -0.19
C SER A 238 -17.53 -3.67 -1.46
N ILE A 239 -16.23 -3.79 -1.74
CA ILE A 239 -15.72 -4.60 -2.87
C ILE A 239 -15.45 -6.06 -2.47
N GLY A 240 -15.66 -6.42 -1.20
CA GLY A 240 -15.57 -7.80 -0.71
C GLY A 240 -14.33 -8.11 0.13
N VAL A 241 -13.56 -7.10 0.57
CA VAL A 241 -12.46 -7.33 1.53
C VAL A 241 -13.03 -7.73 2.87
N ASN A 242 -12.54 -8.82 3.45
CA ASN A 242 -12.97 -9.26 4.78
C ASN A 242 -12.60 -8.20 5.83
N PRO A 243 -13.55 -7.73 6.67
CA PRO A 243 -13.26 -6.77 7.73
C PRO A 243 -12.11 -7.18 8.66
N ARG A 244 -11.94 -8.49 8.92
CA ARG A 244 -10.85 -9.01 9.76
C ARG A 244 -9.47 -8.89 9.12
N ASP A 245 -9.40 -8.81 7.78
CA ASP A 245 -8.14 -8.65 7.06
C ASP A 245 -7.72 -7.17 6.93
N ILE A 246 -8.60 -6.21 7.26
CA ILE A 246 -8.26 -4.78 7.23
C ILE A 246 -7.11 -4.45 8.18
N GLY A 247 -7.10 -5.00 9.40
CA GLY A 247 -6.01 -4.79 10.37
C GLY A 247 -4.64 -5.20 9.82
N PRO A 248 -4.48 -6.47 9.38
CA PRO A 248 -3.29 -6.93 8.68
C PRO A 248 -2.90 -6.07 7.46
N MET A 249 -3.89 -5.63 6.66
CA MET A 249 -3.65 -4.74 5.53
C MET A 249 -3.08 -3.38 5.97
N VAL A 250 -3.59 -2.79 7.05
CA VAL A 250 -3.08 -1.54 7.62
C VAL A 250 -1.64 -1.71 8.13
N THR A 251 -1.33 -2.83 8.78
CA THR A 251 0.05 -3.14 9.20
C THR A 251 0.98 -3.26 7.99
N GLN A 252 0.53 -3.89 6.89
CA GLN A 252 1.32 -4.03 5.68
C GLN A 252 1.49 -2.71 4.92
N TYR A 253 0.43 -1.94 4.74
CA TYR A 253 0.42 -0.73 3.90
C TYR A 253 -0.59 0.31 4.44
N PRO A 254 -0.24 1.10 5.47
CA PRO A 254 -1.20 2.01 6.12
C PRO A 254 -1.64 3.20 5.25
N TYR A 255 -0.92 3.48 4.16
CA TYR A 255 -1.15 4.65 3.31
C TYR A 255 -2.55 4.67 2.67
N PHE A 256 -3.18 3.52 2.44
CA PHE A 256 -4.53 3.48 1.84
C PHE A 256 -5.59 4.18 2.71
N LEU A 257 -5.38 4.29 4.03
CA LEU A 257 -6.26 5.04 4.92
C LEU A 257 -6.22 6.55 4.66
N GLY A 258 -5.12 7.07 4.11
CA GLY A 258 -4.98 8.48 3.70
C GLY A 258 -5.37 8.74 2.24
N MET A 259 -5.65 7.70 1.46
CA MET A 259 -5.95 7.83 0.03
C MET A 259 -7.40 8.27 -0.21
N ARG A 260 -7.61 9.10 -1.23
CA ARG A 260 -8.96 9.48 -1.68
C ARG A 260 -9.58 8.35 -2.49
N VAL A 261 -10.65 7.78 -1.99
CA VAL A 261 -11.37 6.67 -2.67
C VAL A 261 -11.77 7.05 -4.10
N GLY A 262 -12.42 8.20 -4.29
CA GLY A 262 -12.99 8.58 -5.59
C GLY A 262 -11.98 8.84 -6.70
N THR A 263 -10.74 9.21 -6.36
CA THR A 263 -9.72 9.58 -7.36
C THR A 263 -8.58 8.58 -7.46
N MET A 264 -8.33 7.77 -6.43
CA MET A 264 -7.21 6.83 -6.39
C MET A 264 -7.69 5.38 -6.41
N ILE A 265 -8.45 4.96 -5.39
CA ILE A 265 -8.78 3.55 -5.17
C ILE A 265 -9.86 3.08 -6.16
N LYS A 266 -10.93 3.85 -6.31
CA LYS A 266 -12.08 3.48 -7.13
C LYS A 266 -11.73 3.37 -8.62
N PRO A 267 -11.02 4.32 -9.25
CA PRO A 267 -10.61 4.19 -10.64
C PRO A 267 -9.72 2.96 -10.90
N LEU A 268 -8.81 2.65 -9.98
CA LEU A 268 -7.97 1.45 -10.07
C LEU A 268 -8.83 0.18 -10.06
N VAL A 269 -9.76 0.07 -9.13
CA VAL A 269 -10.66 -1.09 -9.04
C VAL A 269 -11.54 -1.21 -10.28
N GLU A 270 -12.14 -0.10 -10.74
CA GLU A 270 -12.98 -0.09 -11.94
C GLU A 270 -12.21 -0.51 -13.19
N TYR A 271 -10.97 -0.04 -13.34
CA TYR A 271 -10.12 -0.47 -14.44
C TYR A 271 -9.82 -1.98 -14.38
N LEU A 272 -9.43 -2.52 -13.22
CA LEU A 272 -9.16 -3.96 -13.10
C LEU A 272 -10.40 -4.82 -13.33
N VAL A 273 -11.58 -4.36 -12.88
CA VAL A 273 -12.86 -5.01 -13.18
C VAL A 273 -13.15 -4.97 -14.68
N SER A 274 -12.85 -3.87 -15.37
CA SER A 274 -13.02 -3.75 -16.82
C SER A 274 -12.14 -4.70 -17.63
N LEU A 275 -11.01 -5.16 -17.07
CA LEU A 275 -10.16 -6.20 -17.65
C LEU A 275 -10.73 -7.62 -17.45
N GLY A 276 -11.81 -7.76 -16.68
CA GLY A 276 -12.45 -9.04 -16.40
C GLY A 276 -12.09 -9.66 -15.05
N LEU A 277 -11.43 -8.94 -14.13
CA LEU A 277 -11.20 -9.46 -12.77
C LEU A 277 -12.48 -9.32 -11.91
N PRO A 278 -13.01 -10.41 -11.34
CA PRO A 278 -14.11 -10.34 -10.38
C PRO A 278 -13.69 -9.59 -9.12
N LYS A 279 -14.63 -8.85 -8.51
CA LYS A 279 -14.37 -8.06 -7.29
C LYS A 279 -13.87 -8.93 -6.13
N GLU A 280 -14.37 -10.15 -6.01
CA GLU A 280 -13.99 -11.11 -4.98
C GLU A 280 -12.55 -11.62 -5.14
N VAL A 281 -12.03 -11.63 -6.38
CA VAL A 281 -10.63 -11.94 -6.64
C VAL A 281 -9.76 -10.73 -6.32
N LEU A 282 -10.20 -9.53 -6.72
CA LEU A 282 -9.52 -8.27 -6.39
C LEU A 282 -9.41 -8.05 -4.88
N ALA A 283 -10.49 -8.30 -4.14
CA ALA A 283 -10.51 -8.23 -2.68
C ALA A 283 -9.42 -9.14 -2.08
N ARG A 284 -9.38 -10.41 -2.48
CA ARG A 284 -8.33 -11.36 -2.06
C ARG A 284 -6.92 -10.93 -2.44
N MET A 285 -6.75 -10.29 -3.61
CA MET A 285 -5.45 -9.73 -4.02
C MET A 285 -5.01 -8.63 -3.05
N PHE A 286 -5.91 -7.72 -2.67
CA PHE A 286 -5.62 -6.64 -1.73
C PHE A 286 -5.39 -7.13 -0.30
N GLU A 287 -6.17 -8.11 0.17
CA GLU A 287 -5.97 -8.75 1.49
C GLU A 287 -4.54 -9.29 1.65
N LYS A 288 -4.01 -9.94 0.60
CA LYS A 288 -2.65 -10.48 0.64
C LYS A 288 -1.59 -9.42 0.39
N ARG A 289 -1.91 -8.37 -0.37
CA ARG A 289 -0.97 -7.37 -0.88
C ARG A 289 -1.62 -5.98 -0.96
N ALA A 290 -1.78 -5.36 0.21
CA ALA A 290 -2.40 -4.05 0.35
C ALA A 290 -1.65 -2.94 -0.41
N TYR A 291 -0.35 -3.10 -0.65
CA TYR A 291 0.45 -2.13 -1.42
C TYR A 291 0.00 -1.99 -2.88
N LEU A 292 -0.73 -2.97 -3.44
CA LEU A 292 -1.27 -2.89 -4.79
C LEU A 292 -2.27 -1.73 -4.94
N ILE A 293 -2.96 -1.36 -3.85
CA ILE A 293 -3.92 -0.24 -3.82
C ILE A 293 -3.20 1.08 -4.12
N GLY A 294 -1.92 1.18 -3.74
CA GLY A 294 -1.09 2.36 -3.91
C GLY A 294 -0.47 2.52 -5.30
N TYR A 295 -0.74 1.61 -6.23
CA TYR A 295 -0.21 1.73 -7.59
C TYR A 295 -0.92 2.83 -8.36
N ASP A 296 -0.13 3.62 -9.08
CA ASP A 296 -0.67 4.66 -9.95
C ASP A 296 -1.32 4.04 -11.19
N LEU A 297 -2.57 4.42 -11.47
CA LEU A 297 -3.34 3.84 -12.55
C LEU A 297 -2.76 4.19 -13.94
N GLU A 298 -2.40 5.46 -14.14
CA GLU A 298 -2.05 5.99 -15.47
C GLU A 298 -0.57 5.79 -15.78
N GLU A 299 0.31 6.00 -14.79
CA GLU A 299 1.77 5.94 -14.98
C GLU A 299 2.33 4.53 -14.82
N MET A 300 1.62 3.63 -14.15
CA MET A 300 2.15 2.30 -13.79
C MET A 300 1.26 1.15 -14.26
N VAL A 301 -0.01 1.11 -13.86
CA VAL A 301 -0.88 -0.05 -14.11
C VAL A 301 -1.23 -0.19 -15.60
N LYS A 302 -1.77 0.87 -16.23
CA LYS A 302 -2.16 0.82 -17.66
C LYS A 302 -0.97 0.53 -18.58
N PRO A 303 0.20 1.20 -18.48
CA PRO A 303 1.35 0.91 -19.32
C PRO A 303 1.83 -0.53 -19.19
N ASN A 304 1.78 -1.10 -17.98
CA ASN A 304 2.15 -2.50 -17.76
C ASN A 304 1.12 -3.47 -18.35
N VAL A 305 -0.17 -3.16 -18.29
CA VAL A 305 -1.21 -3.96 -18.95
C VAL A 305 -1.06 -3.90 -20.48
N ASP A 306 -0.88 -2.70 -21.05
CA ASP A 306 -0.66 -2.53 -22.48
C ASP A 306 0.61 -3.24 -22.95
N CYS A 307 1.65 -3.26 -22.11
CA CYS A 307 2.85 -4.02 -22.36
C CYS A 307 2.59 -5.54 -22.44
N LEU A 308 1.70 -6.11 -21.61
CA LEU A 308 1.37 -7.54 -21.73
C LEU A 308 0.70 -7.83 -23.09
N VAL A 309 -0.23 -6.97 -23.49
CA VAL A 309 -0.90 -7.08 -24.79
C VAL A 309 0.09 -6.94 -25.95
N SER A 310 1.02 -5.99 -25.88
CA SER A 310 2.04 -5.81 -26.94
C SER A 310 3.01 -6.98 -27.07
N PHE A 311 3.20 -7.77 -26.00
CA PHE A 311 4.00 -8.99 -26.01
C PHE A 311 3.19 -10.25 -26.39
N GLY A 312 1.94 -10.09 -26.81
CA GLY A 312 1.09 -11.16 -27.35
C GLY A 312 0.23 -11.88 -26.32
N VAL A 313 0.17 -11.40 -25.07
CA VAL A 313 -0.78 -11.94 -24.08
C VAL A 313 -2.20 -11.61 -24.50
N ARG A 314 -3.05 -12.63 -24.58
CA ARG A 314 -4.44 -12.48 -25.03
C ARG A 314 -5.28 -11.70 -24.02
N LYS A 315 -6.19 -10.87 -24.50
CA LYS A 315 -7.04 -10.04 -23.63
C LYS A 315 -7.96 -10.88 -22.75
N GLU A 316 -8.39 -12.04 -23.25
CA GLU A 316 -9.33 -12.93 -22.57
C GLU A 316 -8.70 -13.61 -21.34
N VAL A 317 -7.37 -13.78 -21.33
CA VAL A 317 -6.65 -14.42 -20.20
C VAL A 317 -5.94 -13.42 -19.30
N LEU A 318 -5.92 -12.14 -19.67
CA LEU A 318 -5.23 -11.07 -18.96
C LEU A 318 -5.66 -11.00 -17.49
N ALA A 319 -6.96 -11.11 -17.22
CA ALA A 319 -7.49 -11.14 -15.86
C ALA A 319 -6.89 -12.28 -15.02
N SER A 320 -6.79 -13.47 -15.59
CA SER A 320 -6.20 -14.64 -14.92
C SER A 320 -4.70 -14.45 -14.68
N VAL A 321 -3.97 -13.94 -15.68
CA VAL A 321 -2.52 -13.65 -15.58
C VAL A 321 -2.26 -12.66 -14.44
N ILE A 322 -3.03 -11.57 -14.37
CA ILE A 322 -2.90 -10.56 -13.30
C ILE A 322 -3.27 -11.16 -11.94
N ALA A 323 -4.35 -11.94 -11.86
CA ALA A 323 -4.77 -12.58 -10.60
C ALA A 323 -3.73 -13.56 -10.05
N GLN A 324 -3.03 -14.29 -10.93
CA GLN A 324 -1.96 -15.24 -10.56
C GLN A 324 -0.69 -14.53 -10.08
N TYR A 325 -0.34 -13.38 -10.67
CA TYR A 325 0.87 -12.64 -10.33
C TYR A 325 0.64 -11.10 -10.22
N PRO A 326 -0.17 -10.63 -9.25
CA PRO A 326 -0.58 -9.22 -9.16
C PRO A 326 0.54 -8.19 -9.09
N GLN A 327 1.69 -8.57 -8.52
CA GLN A 327 2.83 -7.66 -8.36
C GLN A 327 3.45 -7.26 -9.70
N MET A 328 3.14 -7.95 -10.80
CA MET A 328 3.64 -7.59 -12.12
C MET A 328 3.18 -6.21 -12.57
N LEU A 329 2.04 -5.74 -12.05
CA LEU A 329 1.52 -4.41 -12.34
C LEU A 329 2.42 -3.28 -11.84
N GLY A 330 3.33 -3.55 -10.89
CA GLY A 330 4.30 -2.57 -10.38
C GLY A 330 5.75 -2.81 -10.81
N LEU A 331 6.01 -3.79 -11.69
CA LEU A 331 7.35 -4.07 -12.18
C LEU A 331 7.71 -3.14 -13.35
N PRO A 332 9.01 -2.92 -13.64
CA PRO A 332 9.46 -2.35 -14.91
C PRO A 332 9.27 -3.39 -16.02
N LEU A 333 8.00 -3.64 -16.37
CA LEU A 333 7.57 -4.85 -17.06
C LEU A 333 8.12 -4.93 -18.48
N LYS A 334 8.14 -3.79 -19.19
CA LYS A 334 8.70 -3.68 -20.54
C LYS A 334 10.15 -4.17 -20.63
N ALA A 335 11.01 -3.70 -19.73
CA ALA A 335 12.42 -4.11 -19.71
C ALA A 335 12.56 -5.60 -19.40
N LYS A 336 11.82 -6.09 -18.40
CA LYS A 336 11.87 -7.51 -17.99
C LYS A 336 11.37 -8.44 -19.10
N LEU A 337 10.24 -8.11 -19.73
CA LEU A 337 9.69 -8.89 -20.83
C LEU A 337 10.63 -8.94 -22.03
N SER A 338 11.22 -7.81 -22.44
CA SER A 338 12.19 -7.79 -23.53
C SER A 338 13.39 -8.69 -23.25
N THR A 339 13.96 -8.61 -22.05
CA THR A 339 15.10 -9.45 -21.67
C THR A 339 14.73 -10.93 -21.64
N GLN A 340 13.58 -11.30 -21.06
CA GLN A 340 13.15 -12.69 -20.99
C GLN A 340 12.82 -13.26 -22.37
N GLN A 341 12.09 -12.51 -23.20
CA GLN A 341 11.78 -12.92 -24.56
C GLN A 341 13.05 -13.17 -25.38
N TYR A 342 14.07 -12.31 -25.23
CA TYR A 342 15.36 -12.49 -25.89
C TYR A 342 16.06 -13.79 -25.46
N ILE A 343 16.06 -14.11 -24.16
CA ILE A 343 16.65 -15.37 -23.65
C ILE A 343 15.90 -16.58 -24.21
N PHE A 344 14.57 -16.57 -24.16
CA PHE A 344 13.73 -17.66 -24.65
C PHE A 344 13.91 -17.87 -26.16
N ASN A 345 14.03 -16.80 -26.94
CA ASN A 345 14.26 -16.89 -28.37
C ASN A 345 15.67 -17.41 -28.69
N LEU A 346 16.71 -16.83 -28.09
CA LEU A 346 18.09 -17.17 -28.41
C LEU A 346 18.48 -18.58 -27.95
N LYS A 347 18.15 -18.93 -26.69
CA LYS A 347 18.61 -20.16 -26.02
C LYS A 347 17.64 -21.33 -26.21
N LEU A 348 16.33 -21.06 -26.25
CA LEU A 348 15.31 -22.10 -26.28
C LEU A 348 14.61 -22.21 -27.63
N LYS A 349 14.91 -21.32 -28.59
CA LYS A 349 14.24 -21.25 -29.90
C LYS A 349 12.72 -21.11 -29.79
N ILE A 350 12.24 -20.49 -28.71
CA ILE A 350 10.84 -20.18 -28.51
C ILE A 350 10.52 -18.85 -29.20
N ASP A 351 9.51 -18.87 -30.05
CA ASP A 351 8.98 -17.72 -30.78
C ASP A 351 8.22 -16.76 -29.83
N PRO A 352 8.01 -15.50 -30.23
CA PRO A 352 7.24 -14.53 -29.44
C PRO A 352 5.88 -15.06 -28.97
N GLU A 353 5.15 -15.76 -29.83
CA GLU A 353 3.85 -16.35 -29.54
C GLU A 353 3.96 -17.51 -28.53
N GLY A 354 5.00 -18.34 -28.64
CA GLY A 354 5.32 -19.36 -27.65
C GLY A 354 5.66 -18.75 -26.30
N PHE A 355 6.42 -17.66 -26.27
CA PHE A 355 6.75 -16.94 -25.04
C PHE A 355 5.51 -16.32 -24.39
N ALA A 356 4.60 -15.74 -25.17
CA ALA A 356 3.31 -15.26 -24.67
C ALA A 356 2.53 -16.40 -23.98
N ARG A 357 2.41 -17.58 -24.62
CA ARG A 357 1.76 -18.75 -24.00
C ARG A 357 2.42 -19.22 -22.70
N VAL A 358 3.75 -19.07 -22.58
CA VAL A 358 4.48 -19.34 -21.33
C VAL A 358 4.05 -18.37 -20.23
N ILE A 359 3.96 -17.07 -20.54
CA ILE A 359 3.49 -16.05 -19.59
C ILE A 359 2.05 -16.32 -19.16
N GLU A 360 1.17 -16.68 -20.09
CA GLU A 360 -0.24 -16.96 -19.80
C GLU A 360 -0.42 -18.09 -18.77
N ARG A 361 0.47 -19.09 -18.80
CA ARG A 361 0.45 -20.24 -17.88
C ARG A 361 1.26 -20.05 -16.61
N MET A 362 2.31 -19.23 -16.67
CA MET A 362 3.21 -18.96 -15.55
C MET A 362 3.79 -17.54 -15.64
N PRO A 363 3.05 -16.51 -15.17
CA PRO A 363 3.51 -15.13 -15.25
C PRO A 363 4.79 -14.86 -14.45
N GLN A 364 5.09 -15.69 -13.44
CA GLN A 364 6.30 -15.63 -12.62
C GLN A 364 7.58 -15.76 -13.44
N VAL A 365 7.51 -16.35 -14.65
CA VAL A 365 8.65 -16.50 -15.57
C VAL A 365 9.37 -15.17 -15.84
N ILE A 366 8.63 -14.07 -15.80
CA ILE A 366 9.13 -12.71 -16.04
C ILE A 366 10.21 -12.30 -15.01
N SER A 367 10.14 -12.88 -13.82
CA SER A 367 11.04 -12.58 -12.70
C SER A 367 12.08 -13.68 -12.44
N LEU A 368 12.06 -14.78 -13.19
CA LEU A 368 13.04 -15.86 -13.03
C LEU A 368 14.41 -15.44 -13.58
N GLY A 369 15.47 -15.73 -12.81
CA GLY A 369 16.84 -15.51 -13.26
C GLY A 369 17.24 -16.53 -14.32
N GLN A 370 18.06 -16.11 -15.29
CA GLN A 370 18.57 -16.97 -16.37
C GLN A 370 19.20 -18.27 -15.84
N ASN A 371 19.99 -18.19 -14.75
CA ASN A 371 20.63 -19.35 -14.14
C ASN A 371 19.64 -20.37 -13.57
N VAL A 372 18.44 -19.93 -13.16
CA VAL A 372 17.38 -20.81 -12.67
C VAL A 372 16.73 -21.51 -13.85
N ILE A 373 16.41 -20.77 -14.91
CA ILE A 373 15.78 -21.27 -16.14
C ILE A 373 16.68 -22.31 -16.83
N MET A 374 17.97 -22.04 -16.97
CA MET A 374 18.87 -22.90 -17.74
C MET A 374 19.19 -24.22 -17.06
N LYS A 375 19.14 -24.31 -15.72
CA LYS A 375 19.46 -25.55 -14.99
C LYS A 375 18.56 -26.75 -15.39
N PRO A 376 17.21 -26.64 -15.36
CA PRO A 376 16.32 -27.68 -15.89
C PRO A 376 16.50 -27.93 -17.40
N VAL A 377 16.74 -26.88 -18.18
CA VAL A 377 16.92 -26.97 -19.63
C VAL A 377 18.16 -27.80 -19.97
N ASP A 378 19.31 -27.44 -19.42
CA ASP A 378 20.59 -28.13 -19.63
C ASP A 378 20.51 -29.58 -19.17
N PHE A 379 19.77 -29.85 -18.08
CA PHE A 379 19.50 -31.21 -17.64
C PHE A 379 18.73 -32.01 -18.71
N LEU A 380 17.62 -31.48 -19.25
CA LEU A 380 16.81 -32.16 -20.26
C LEU A 380 17.58 -32.38 -21.58
N LEU A 381 18.33 -31.37 -22.02
CA LEU A 381 19.21 -31.48 -23.20
C LEU A 381 20.29 -32.55 -22.98
N GLY A 382 20.90 -32.58 -21.80
CA GLY A 382 21.86 -33.61 -21.42
C GLY A 382 21.29 -35.03 -21.33
N ARG A 383 19.96 -35.20 -21.38
CA ARG A 383 19.27 -36.50 -21.44
C ARG A 383 18.87 -36.93 -22.86
N GLY A 384 19.31 -36.20 -23.88
CA GLY A 384 19.06 -36.52 -25.29
C GLY A 384 17.69 -36.06 -25.79
N ILE A 385 17.02 -35.16 -25.09
CA ILE A 385 15.82 -34.48 -25.59
C ILE A 385 16.29 -33.31 -26.46
N SER A 386 15.73 -33.19 -27.67
CA SER A 386 16.07 -32.11 -28.61
C SER A 386 15.70 -30.73 -28.06
N VAL A 387 16.34 -29.66 -28.55
CA VAL A 387 16.01 -28.29 -28.14
C VAL A 387 14.57 -27.95 -28.52
N GLU A 388 14.11 -28.42 -29.68
CA GLU A 388 12.75 -28.24 -30.18
C GLU A 388 11.72 -28.94 -29.29
N ASP A 389 12.01 -30.12 -28.79
CA ASP A 389 11.11 -30.85 -27.89
C ASP A 389 11.11 -30.23 -26.49
N VAL A 390 12.27 -29.79 -25.97
CA VAL A 390 12.32 -29.02 -24.72
C VAL A 390 11.52 -27.72 -24.84
N ALA A 391 11.59 -27.03 -25.97
CA ALA A 391 10.77 -25.83 -26.22
C ALA A 391 9.26 -26.14 -26.15
N LYS A 392 8.81 -27.22 -26.80
CA LYS A 392 7.40 -27.68 -26.72
C LYS A 392 7.01 -28.01 -25.28
N MET A 393 7.87 -28.70 -24.54
CA MET A 393 7.64 -29.03 -23.13
C MET A 393 7.46 -27.78 -22.28
N ILE A 394 8.31 -26.76 -22.46
CA ILE A 394 8.26 -25.50 -21.71
C ILE A 394 7.00 -24.70 -22.06
N VAL A 395 6.65 -24.59 -23.33
CA VAL A 395 5.43 -23.89 -23.76
C VAL A 395 4.18 -24.54 -23.17
N LYS A 396 4.17 -25.88 -23.07
CA LYS A 396 3.06 -26.64 -22.49
C LYS A 396 3.03 -26.55 -20.96
N CYS A 397 4.18 -26.74 -20.30
CA CYS A 397 4.34 -26.74 -18.85
C CYS A 397 5.54 -25.88 -18.42
N PRO A 398 5.37 -24.54 -18.31
CA PRO A 398 6.44 -23.65 -17.89
C PRO A 398 6.99 -23.94 -16.49
N GLN A 399 6.19 -24.58 -15.63
CA GLN A 399 6.55 -24.90 -14.25
C GLN A 399 7.80 -25.78 -14.18
N LEU A 400 8.14 -26.50 -15.25
CA LEU A 400 9.40 -27.21 -15.41
C LEU A 400 10.63 -26.33 -15.11
N LEU A 401 10.58 -25.05 -15.44
CA LEU A 401 11.69 -24.11 -15.26
C LEU A 401 11.95 -23.75 -13.79
N ALA A 402 10.99 -23.99 -12.91
CA ALA A 402 11.12 -23.73 -11.47
C ALA A 402 11.45 -25.00 -10.66
N LEU A 403 11.54 -26.16 -11.31
CA LEU A 403 11.82 -27.42 -10.62
C LEU A 403 13.30 -27.55 -10.22
N GLN A 404 13.52 -28.22 -9.09
CA GLN A 404 14.86 -28.59 -8.66
C GLN A 404 15.38 -29.76 -9.49
N VAL A 405 16.55 -29.58 -10.12
CA VAL A 405 17.17 -30.58 -11.00
C VAL A 405 17.39 -31.93 -10.28
N GLY A 406 17.66 -31.93 -8.97
CA GLY A 406 17.79 -33.17 -8.19
C GLY A 406 16.52 -34.02 -8.21
N LEU A 407 15.34 -33.39 -8.08
CA LEU A 407 14.06 -34.09 -8.11
C LEU A 407 13.71 -34.56 -9.52
N MET A 408 14.01 -33.73 -10.53
CA MET A 408 13.86 -34.12 -11.94
C MET A 408 14.74 -35.32 -12.29
N LYS A 409 15.99 -35.33 -11.79
CA LYS A 409 16.96 -36.42 -11.99
C LYS A 409 16.43 -37.74 -11.46
N ASN A 410 15.91 -37.77 -10.22
CA ASN A 410 15.36 -38.98 -9.62
C ASN A 410 14.15 -39.49 -10.44
N SER A 411 13.24 -38.59 -10.80
CA SER A 411 12.03 -38.93 -11.56
C SER A 411 12.35 -39.42 -12.96
N PHE A 412 13.37 -38.84 -13.61
CA PHE A 412 13.85 -39.27 -14.92
C PHE A 412 14.45 -40.68 -14.88
N TYR A 413 15.29 -40.98 -13.89
CA TYR A 413 15.88 -42.32 -13.78
C TYR A 413 14.84 -43.38 -13.47
N PHE A 414 13.87 -43.09 -12.61
CA PHE A 414 12.74 -43.98 -12.41
C PHE A 414 11.99 -44.26 -13.73
N PHE A 415 11.68 -43.21 -14.49
CA PHE A 415 11.00 -43.33 -15.78
C PHE A 415 11.80 -44.19 -16.79
N LYS A 416 13.11 -43.93 -16.89
CA LYS A 416 13.94 -44.58 -17.90
C LYS A 416 14.37 -46.00 -17.52
N SER A 417 14.72 -46.22 -16.25
CA SER A 417 15.29 -47.47 -15.75
C SER A 417 14.23 -48.43 -15.21
N GLU A 418 13.30 -47.96 -14.39
CA GLU A 418 12.30 -48.82 -13.73
C GLU A 418 11.04 -48.97 -14.57
N MET A 419 10.55 -47.89 -15.19
CA MET A 419 9.37 -47.97 -16.08
C MET A 419 9.71 -48.42 -17.51
N GLY A 420 10.96 -48.24 -17.94
CA GLY A 420 11.41 -48.65 -19.28
C GLY A 420 10.69 -47.96 -20.45
N ARG A 421 10.13 -46.76 -20.24
CA ARG A 421 9.28 -46.07 -21.21
C ARG A 421 10.08 -45.20 -22.20
N PRO A 422 9.54 -44.92 -23.41
CA PRO A 422 10.21 -44.08 -24.40
C PRO A 422 10.19 -42.60 -23.99
N LEU A 423 11.28 -41.87 -24.30
CA LEU A 423 11.42 -40.44 -23.94
C LEU A 423 10.35 -39.54 -24.58
N LYS A 424 9.79 -39.95 -25.71
CA LYS A 424 8.72 -39.23 -26.41
C LYS A 424 7.51 -38.97 -25.50
N GLU A 425 7.20 -39.88 -24.58
CA GLU A 425 6.09 -39.70 -23.64
C GLU A 425 6.35 -38.57 -22.62
N LEU A 426 7.60 -38.29 -22.27
CA LEU A 426 7.95 -37.15 -21.42
C LEU A 426 7.77 -35.82 -22.17
N VAL A 427 7.99 -35.81 -23.48
CA VAL A 427 7.73 -34.64 -24.34
C VAL A 427 6.22 -34.41 -24.49
N GLU A 428 5.45 -35.49 -24.63
CA GLU A 428 3.98 -35.44 -24.73
C GLU A 428 3.32 -35.07 -23.39
N PHE A 429 3.91 -35.45 -22.25
CA PHE A 429 3.40 -35.17 -20.91
C PHE A 429 4.51 -34.64 -19.97
N PRO A 430 4.99 -33.39 -20.19
CA PRO A 430 6.03 -32.76 -19.37
C PRO A 430 5.63 -32.61 -17.90
N GLU A 431 4.33 -32.55 -17.61
CA GLU A 431 3.76 -32.50 -16.26
C GLU A 431 4.18 -33.70 -15.41
N TYR A 432 4.69 -34.78 -16.00
CA TYR A 432 5.32 -35.89 -15.27
C TYR A 432 6.29 -35.41 -14.19
N PHE A 433 7.13 -34.42 -14.48
CA PHE A 433 8.14 -33.92 -13.54
C PHE A 433 7.58 -33.08 -12.39
N THR A 434 6.31 -32.63 -12.48
CA THR A 434 5.68 -31.83 -11.41
C THR A 434 5.04 -32.71 -10.33
N TYR A 435 4.82 -34.00 -10.62
CA TYR A 435 4.32 -34.96 -9.64
C TYR A 435 5.42 -35.49 -8.72
N GLY A 436 5.07 -35.74 -7.45
CA GLY A 436 5.98 -36.32 -6.49
C GLY A 436 6.34 -37.77 -6.83
N LEU A 437 7.63 -38.07 -6.93
CA LEU A 437 8.13 -39.40 -7.28
C LEU A 437 7.68 -40.49 -6.28
N GLU A 438 8.00 -40.29 -5.01
CA GLU A 438 7.70 -41.26 -3.95
C GLU A 438 6.22 -41.25 -3.54
N SER A 439 5.57 -40.08 -3.59
CA SER A 439 4.18 -39.94 -3.13
C SER A 439 3.14 -40.34 -4.16
N ARG A 440 3.42 -40.21 -5.47
CA ARG A 440 2.40 -40.38 -6.51
C ARG A 440 2.84 -41.25 -7.67
N ILE A 441 4.03 -41.04 -8.22
CA ILE A 441 4.48 -41.76 -9.43
C ILE A 441 4.72 -43.24 -9.12
N LYS A 442 5.56 -43.55 -8.12
CA LYS A 442 5.92 -44.91 -7.74
C LYS A 442 4.73 -45.75 -7.27
N PRO A 443 3.90 -45.28 -6.30
CA PRO A 443 2.80 -46.10 -5.79
C PRO A 443 1.79 -46.45 -6.89
N ARG A 444 1.43 -45.48 -7.75
CA ARG A 444 0.47 -45.72 -8.83
C ARG A 444 1.04 -46.64 -9.90
N TYR A 445 2.32 -46.48 -10.27
CA TYR A 445 2.96 -47.38 -11.24
C TYR A 445 3.03 -48.83 -10.74
N GLN A 446 3.39 -49.05 -9.46
CA GLN A 446 3.42 -50.38 -8.87
C GLN A 446 2.05 -51.06 -8.90
N ARG A 447 0.97 -50.34 -8.54
CA ARG A 447 -0.40 -50.87 -8.60
C ARG A 447 -0.82 -51.25 -10.03
N LEU A 448 -0.45 -50.45 -11.03
CA LEU A 448 -0.70 -50.76 -12.43
C LEU A 448 0.07 -51.99 -12.89
N GLN A 449 1.33 -52.11 -12.47
CA GLN A 449 2.19 -53.26 -12.79
C GLN A 449 1.61 -54.55 -12.20
N HIS A 450 1.13 -54.52 -10.96
CA HIS A 450 0.48 -55.67 -10.31
C HIS A 450 -0.80 -56.13 -11.04
N LYS A 451 -1.56 -55.21 -11.64
CA LYS A 451 -2.75 -55.54 -12.44
C LYS A 451 -2.45 -55.78 -13.93
N GLY A 452 -1.20 -55.61 -14.38
CA GLY A 452 -0.81 -55.75 -15.78
C GLY A 452 -1.40 -54.68 -16.72
N ILE A 453 -1.83 -53.53 -16.20
CA ILE A 453 -2.47 -52.47 -17.00
C ILE A 453 -1.40 -51.60 -17.66
N ARG A 454 -1.51 -51.40 -18.98
CA ARG A 454 -0.67 -50.46 -19.74
C ARG A 454 -1.49 -49.25 -20.15
N CYS A 455 -1.05 -48.06 -19.75
CA CYS A 455 -1.74 -46.79 -20.02
C CYS A 455 -0.75 -45.64 -20.23
N SER A 456 -1.21 -44.51 -20.76
CA SER A 456 -0.42 -43.28 -20.90
C SER A 456 -0.07 -42.67 -19.54
N LEU A 457 0.98 -41.84 -19.48
CA LEU A 457 1.36 -41.11 -18.25
C LEU A 457 0.22 -40.23 -17.73
N SER A 458 -0.45 -39.51 -18.63
CA SER A 458 -1.58 -38.64 -18.28
C SER A 458 -2.73 -39.43 -17.63
N TRP A 459 -3.01 -40.65 -18.11
CA TRP A 459 -4.14 -41.44 -17.60
C TRP A 459 -4.01 -41.76 -16.11
N PHE A 460 -2.83 -42.16 -15.63
CA PHE A 460 -2.68 -42.52 -14.23
C PHE A 460 -2.14 -41.41 -13.33
N LEU A 461 -1.53 -40.36 -13.89
CA LEU A 461 -1.01 -39.24 -13.09
C LEU A 461 -1.98 -38.07 -13.03
N ASN A 462 -2.72 -37.78 -14.09
CA ASN A 462 -3.63 -36.64 -14.18
C ASN A 462 -5.05 -36.94 -13.66
N CYS A 463 -5.14 -37.46 -12.43
CA CYS A 463 -6.41 -37.74 -11.75
C CYS A 463 -6.25 -37.75 -10.22
N SER A 464 -7.32 -37.47 -9.47
CA SER A 464 -7.33 -37.61 -8.00
C SER A 464 -7.05 -39.06 -7.57
N ASP A 465 -6.69 -39.27 -6.30
CA ASP A 465 -6.46 -40.62 -5.78
C ASP A 465 -7.73 -41.47 -5.86
N GLN A 466 -8.90 -40.88 -5.56
CA GLN A 466 -10.20 -41.52 -5.74
C GLN A 466 -10.44 -41.97 -7.19
N ARG A 467 -10.30 -41.06 -8.17
CA ARG A 467 -10.55 -41.37 -9.57
C ARG A 467 -9.52 -42.35 -10.14
N PHE A 468 -8.29 -42.35 -9.62
CA PHE A 468 -7.31 -43.39 -9.94
C PHE A 468 -7.75 -44.76 -9.43
N GLU A 469 -8.29 -44.83 -8.22
CA GLU A 469 -8.78 -46.07 -7.63
C GLU A 469 -9.99 -46.60 -8.40
N GLU A 470 -10.97 -45.74 -8.69
CA GLU A 470 -12.13 -46.09 -9.55
C GLU A 470 -11.67 -46.66 -10.88
N ARG A 471 -10.71 -46.01 -11.55
CA ARG A 471 -10.12 -46.49 -12.82
C ARG A 471 -9.40 -47.82 -12.69
N LEU A 472 -8.86 -48.13 -11.51
CA LEU A 472 -8.16 -49.38 -11.26
C LEU A 472 -9.13 -50.56 -11.07
N TYR A 473 -10.36 -50.30 -10.61
CA TYR A 473 -11.36 -51.33 -10.29
C TYR A 473 -12.57 -51.36 -11.24
N ALA A 474 -12.79 -50.34 -12.05
CA ALA A 474 -13.84 -50.34 -13.05
C ALA A 474 -13.50 -51.30 -14.22
N ASP A 475 -14.43 -52.19 -14.56
CA ASP A 475 -14.34 -53.15 -15.68
C ASP A 475 -14.38 -52.48 -17.08
N TYR A 476 -14.36 -51.15 -17.15
CA TYR A 476 -14.39 -50.38 -18.39
C TYR A 476 -13.39 -49.22 -18.33
N ILE A 477 -12.50 -49.14 -19.32
CA ILE A 477 -11.60 -48.00 -19.52
C ILE A 477 -12.40 -46.90 -20.22
N GLU A 478 -12.82 -45.88 -19.48
CA GLU A 478 -13.34 -44.65 -20.10
C GLU A 478 -12.26 -43.99 -20.97
N THR A 479 -12.61 -43.69 -22.22
CA THR A 479 -11.80 -42.90 -23.16
C THR A 479 -11.47 -41.52 -22.62
N GLU A 480 -10.28 -41.03 -22.97
CA GLU A 480 -9.62 -39.82 -22.47
C GLU A 480 -10.55 -38.60 -22.37
N ILE A 481 -10.97 -38.28 -21.15
CA ILE A 481 -11.43 -36.93 -20.81
C ILE A 481 -10.18 -36.13 -20.43
N GLN A 482 -9.98 -34.98 -21.08
CA GLN A 482 -8.93 -34.02 -20.74
C GLN A 482 -9.02 -33.72 -19.23
N GLY A 483 -8.06 -34.25 -18.47
CA GLY A 483 -7.96 -33.99 -17.03
C GLY A 483 -7.63 -32.53 -16.74
N PRO A 484 -7.79 -32.08 -15.49
CA PRO A 484 -7.63 -30.67 -15.14
C PRO A 484 -6.24 -30.16 -15.54
N SER A 485 -6.20 -29.09 -16.32
CA SER A 485 -4.93 -28.42 -16.65
C SER A 485 -4.46 -27.63 -15.44
N PHE A 486 -3.20 -27.80 -15.03
CA PHE A 486 -2.67 -27.10 -13.87
C PHE A 486 -2.28 -25.66 -14.26
N VAL A 487 -3.08 -24.70 -13.78
CA VAL A 487 -2.75 -23.28 -13.82
C VAL A 487 -2.39 -22.86 -12.40
N MET A 488 -1.18 -22.31 -12.19
CA MET A 488 -0.72 -21.91 -10.85
C MET A 488 -1.61 -20.80 -10.30
N GLY A 489 -2.52 -21.13 -9.37
CA GLY A 489 -3.47 -20.18 -8.78
C GLY A 489 -4.87 -20.16 -9.42
N GLY A 490 -5.16 -21.06 -10.37
CA GLY A 490 -6.51 -21.31 -10.88
C GLY A 490 -7.30 -22.29 -10.01
N LYS A 491 -8.64 -22.23 -10.06
CA LYS A 491 -9.50 -23.27 -9.49
C LYS A 491 -9.33 -24.55 -10.33
N LEU A 492 -9.29 -25.71 -9.69
CA LEU A 492 -9.23 -27.01 -10.36
C LEU A 492 -10.59 -27.26 -11.03
N ASP A 493 -10.74 -26.92 -12.31
CA ASP A 493 -11.97 -27.20 -13.04
C ASP A 493 -12.03 -28.70 -13.41
N LEU A 494 -12.99 -29.40 -12.80
CA LEU A 494 -13.34 -30.79 -13.10
C LEU A 494 -14.47 -30.80 -14.15
N PRO A 495 -14.35 -31.56 -15.25
CA PRO A 495 -15.49 -31.81 -16.14
C PRO A 495 -16.46 -32.77 -15.43
N GLY A 496 -17.65 -32.30 -15.05
CA GLY A 496 -18.69 -33.18 -14.49
C GLY A 496 -19.73 -32.60 -13.52
N ASN A 497 -19.68 -31.31 -13.15
CA ASN A 497 -20.72 -30.74 -12.27
C ASN A 497 -22.04 -30.50 -13.01
N GLN A 498 -22.77 -31.58 -13.26
CA GLN A 498 -24.22 -31.51 -13.42
C GLN A 498 -24.83 -31.34 -12.02
N MET A 499 -25.72 -30.35 -11.91
CA MET A 499 -26.34 -29.93 -10.66
C MET A 499 -26.97 -31.13 -9.94
N VAL A 500 -26.52 -31.40 -8.72
CA VAL A 500 -27.27 -32.21 -7.76
C VAL A 500 -27.63 -31.29 -6.62
N SER A 501 -28.93 -31.22 -6.37
CA SER A 501 -29.63 -30.39 -5.40
C SER A 501 -29.05 -30.50 -3.99
N ASP A 502 -29.01 -29.37 -3.30
CA ASP A 502 -28.84 -29.26 -1.86
C ASP A 502 -29.94 -30.06 -1.15
N ASP A 503 -29.56 -31.10 -0.43
CA ASP A 503 -30.23 -31.54 0.79
C ASP A 503 -29.13 -31.94 1.79
N GLU A 504 -29.40 -31.57 3.03
CA GLU A 504 -28.50 -31.40 4.18
C GLU A 504 -27.82 -32.71 4.66
N ASP A 505 -26.60 -32.58 5.21
CA ASP A 505 -26.34 -32.94 6.63
C ASP A 505 -24.88 -32.70 7.02
N GLU A 506 -24.71 -31.92 8.08
CA GLU A 506 -23.45 -31.63 8.76
C GLU A 506 -22.89 -32.88 9.45
N SER A 507 -21.60 -33.14 9.24
CA SER A 507 -20.80 -34.00 10.11
C SER A 507 -19.38 -33.43 10.20
N ASP A 508 -19.12 -32.74 11.30
CA ASP A 508 -17.80 -32.35 11.77
C ASP A 508 -16.89 -33.58 11.86
N ASP A 509 -15.81 -33.59 11.08
CA ASP A 509 -14.47 -34.06 11.45
C ASP A 509 -13.62 -34.18 10.19
N GLU A 510 -12.77 -33.18 9.89
CA GLU A 510 -11.41 -33.47 9.45
C GLU A 510 -10.49 -32.24 9.48
N ILE A 511 -9.41 -32.41 10.23
CA ILE A 511 -8.40 -31.43 10.58
C ILE A 511 -7.54 -31.08 9.35
N LEU A 512 -7.59 -29.80 8.99
CA LEU A 512 -6.82 -29.12 7.95
C LEU A 512 -5.30 -29.35 8.05
N TYR A 513 -4.73 -30.20 7.20
CA TYR A 513 -3.32 -30.10 6.81
C TYR A 513 -3.15 -29.08 5.66
N ARG A 514 -3.11 -27.80 6.03
CA ARG A 514 -2.50 -26.75 5.19
C ARG A 514 -0.98 -26.89 5.28
N ARG A 515 -0.35 -27.44 4.23
CA ARG A 515 1.04 -27.11 3.89
C ARG A 515 1.07 -26.46 2.51
N THR A 516 1.03 -25.13 2.58
CA THR A 516 1.43 -24.18 1.56
C THR A 516 2.83 -24.54 1.05
N VAL A 517 2.95 -24.91 -0.23
CA VAL A 517 4.24 -24.81 -0.91
C VAL A 517 4.28 -23.41 -1.52
N SER A 518 5.04 -22.55 -0.85
CA SER A 518 5.46 -21.26 -1.38
C SER A 518 6.35 -21.48 -2.61
N LEU A 519 6.01 -20.81 -3.71
CA LEU A 519 6.93 -20.46 -4.79
C LEU A 519 6.89 -18.95 -4.98
#